data_AF-A0A7C7M3M3-F1
#
_entry.id   AF-A0A7C7M3M3-F1
#
_cell.length_a   1.000
_cell.length_b   1.000
_cell.length_c   1.000
_cell.angle_alpha   90.00
_cell.angle_beta   90.00
_cell.angle_gamma   90.00
#
_symmetry.space_group_name_H-M   'P 1'
#
loop_
_entity.id
_entity.type
_entity.pdbx_description
1 polymer ?
#
loop_
_entity_poly.entity_id
_entity_poly.type
_entity_poly.pdbx_seq_one_letter_code
_entity_poly.pdbx_strand_id
1 'polypeptide(L)' 'MIGVVGGMGPYAGLDLVQKIFDETDAKTDQDHIPVSMLSIPHSIADRTEFLTGESPENPAIAISKVI' A
#
# COMPACT_ATOMS: atom_id res chain seq x y z
N MET A 1 -14.63 -1.67 -4.89
CA MET A 1 -13.22 -1.49 -5.32
C MET A 1 -12.38 -1.29 -4.06
N ILE A 2 -11.28 -2.02 -3.93
CA ILE A 2 -10.32 -1.87 -2.84
C ILE A 2 -9.20 -0.94 -3.31
N GLY A 3 -8.86 0.07 -2.50
CA GLY A 3 -7.68 0.90 -2.69
C GLY A 3 -6.56 0.46 -1.75
N VAL A 4 -5.38 0.16 -2.29
CA VAL A 4 -4.18 -0.19 -1.53
C VAL A 4 -3.15 0.92 -1.68
N VAL A 5 -2.87 1.63 -0.58
CA VAL A 5 -1.75 2.57 -0.51
C VAL A 5 -0.51 1.80 -0.05
N GLY A 6 0.40 1.56 -0.99
CA GLY A 6 1.64 0.82 -0.79
C GLY A 6 2.89 1.70 -0.78
N GLY A 7 4.05 1.07 -0.90
CA GLY A 7 5.35 1.75 -0.87
C GLY A 7 6.07 1.72 0.48
N MET A 8 5.46 1.08 1.50
CA MET A 8 5.96 1.04 2.88
C MET A 8 6.15 -0.40 3.43
N GLY A 9 6.74 -1.36 2.71
CA GLY A 9 7.56 -1.24 1.49
C GLY A 9 6.89 -1.76 0.19
N PRO A 10 7.54 -1.58 -0.98
CA PRO A 10 6.98 -1.96 -2.27
C PRO A 10 6.55 -3.44 -2.37
N TYR A 11 7.41 -4.36 -1.92
CA TYR A 11 7.12 -5.79 -1.97
C TYR A 11 6.00 -6.23 -1.04
N ALA A 12 5.83 -5.58 0.11
CA ALA A 12 4.72 -5.86 1.02
C ALA A 12 3.37 -5.47 0.38
N GLY A 13 3.34 -4.39 -0.39
CA GLY A 13 2.14 -4.02 -1.16
C GLY A 13 1.80 -5.04 -2.24
N LEU A 14 2.81 -5.55 -2.96
CA LEU A 14 2.62 -6.60 -3.96
C LEU A 14 2.08 -7.88 -3.33
N ASP A 15 2.68 -8.32 -2.22
CA ASP A 15 2.27 -9.49 -1.45
C ASP A 15 0.82 -9.36 -0.93
N LEU A 16 0.42 -8.18 -0.45
CA LEU A 16 -0.96 -7.92 -0.06
C LEU A 16 -1.94 -8.05 -1.23
N VAL A 17 -1.61 -7.44 -2.38
CA VAL A 17 -2.48 -7.51 -3.57
C VAL A 17 -2.59 -8.95 -4.08
N GLN A 18 -1.47 -9.67 -4.10
CA GLN A 18 -1.46 -11.09 -4.45
C GLN A 18 -2.39 -11.89 -3.52
N LYS A 19 -2.28 -11.71 -2.21
CA LYS A 19 -3.16 -12.38 -1.23
C LYS A 19 -4.63 -12.02 -1.41
N ILE A 20 -4.95 -10.78 -1.77
CA ILE A 20 -6.33 -10.40 -2.09
C ILE A 20 -6.85 -11.26 -3.24
N PHE A 21 -6.07 -11.43 -4.31
CA PHE A 21 -6.48 -12.24 -5.45
C PHE A 21 -6.51 -13.73 -5.14
N ASP A 22 -5.48 -14.26 -4.48
CA ASP A 22 -5.37 -15.69 -4.12
C ASP A 22 -6.49 -16.14 -3.18
N GLU A 23 -6.95 -15.26 -2.28
CA GLU A 23 -8.04 -15.53 -1.32
C GLU A 23 -9.42 -15.08 -1.82
N THR A 24 -9.52 -14.55 -3.05
CA THR A 24 -10.82 -14.28 -3.67
C THR A 24 -11.33 -15.56 -4.34
N ASP A 25 -12.52 -16.04 -3.96
CA ASP A 25 -13.20 -17.15 -4.63
C ASP A 25 -13.68 -16.72 -6.03
N ALA A 26 -12.78 -16.79 -7.00
CA ALA A 26 -12.99 -16.42 -8.40
C ALA A 26 -12.86 -17.63 -9.31
N LYS A 27 -13.76 -17.76 -10.29
CA LYS A 27 -13.72 -18.83 -11.32
C LYS A 27 -13.26 -18.29 -12.67
N THR A 28 -13.37 -16.98 -12.84
CA THR A 28 -12.95 -16.22 -14.01
C THR A 28 -12.31 -14.91 -13.57
N ASP A 29 -11.54 -14.27 -14.45
CA ASP A 29 -10.91 -12.98 -14.16
C ASP A 29 -11.93 -11.91 -13.73
N GLN A 30 -13.15 -11.96 -14.28
CA GLN A 30 -14.23 -11.01 -13.98
C GLN A 30 -14.84 -11.20 -12.58
N ASP A 31 -14.60 -12.34 -11.93
CA ASP A 31 -15.10 -12.60 -10.57
C ASP A 31 -14.19 -11.99 -9.49
N HIS A 32 -12.95 -11.58 -9.84
CA HIS A 32 -12.06 -10.95 -8.89
C HIS A 32 -12.57 -9.58 -8.42
N ILE A 33 -12.27 -9.24 -7.17
CA ILE A 33 -12.59 -7.93 -6.60
C ILE A 33 -11.75 -6.86 -7.33
N PRO A 34 -12.33 -5.74 -7.80
CA PRO A 34 -11.55 -4.65 -8.39
C PRO A 34 -10.59 -4.04 -7.35
N VAL A 35 -9.29 -4.01 -7.65
CA VAL A 35 -8.24 -3.45 -6.79
C VAL A 35 -7.46 -2.36 -7.55
N SER A 36 -7.20 -1.23 -6.88
CA SER A 36 -6.23 -0.22 -7.31
C SER A 36 -5.09 -0.16 -6.30
N MET A 37 -3.85 -0.28 -6.77
CA MET A 37 -2.65 -0.16 -5.93
C MET A 37 -1.84 1.07 -6.35
N LEU A 38 -1.61 1.97 -5.39
CA LEU A 38 -0.75 3.14 -5.55
C LEU A 38 0.50 2.93 -4.69
N SER A 39 1.66 2.75 -5.32
CA SER A 39 2.93 2.51 -4.64
C SER A 39 3.90 3.66 -4.92
N ILE A 40 4.12 4.51 -3.93
CA ILE A 40 4.91 5.74 -4.07
C ILE A 40 6.01 5.79 -2.99
N PRO A 41 6.96 4.82 -3.00
CA PRO A 41 7.92 4.65 -1.90
C PRO A 41 8.84 5.86 -1.68
N HIS A 42 9.13 6.64 -2.72
CA HIS A 42 10.00 7.81 -2.62
C HIS A 42 9.30 9.04 -2.01
N SER A 43 7.97 9.04 -1.92
CA SER A 43 7.20 10.16 -1.36
C SER A 43 6.80 9.96 0.09
N ILE A 44 6.96 8.75 0.64
CA ILE A 44 6.55 8.43 2.00
C ILE A 44 7.81 8.19 2.84
N ALA A 45 8.03 9.05 3.83
CA ALA A 45 9.16 8.99 4.75
C ALA A 45 9.24 7.65 5.52
N ASP A 46 10.43 7.35 6.04
CA ASP A 46 10.62 6.16 6.86
C ASP A 46 9.81 6.27 8.16
N ARG A 47 9.04 5.22 8.47
CA ARG A 47 8.14 5.22 9.64
C ARG A 47 8.92 5.01 10.93
N THR A 48 10.00 4.23 10.88
CA THR A 48 10.81 3.94 12.06
C THR A 48 11.51 5.21 12.50
N GLU A 49 12.17 5.92 11.57
CA GLU A 49 12.85 7.18 11.86
C GLU A 49 11.90 8.24 12.46
N PHE A 50 10.66 8.34 11.95
CA PHE A 50 9.65 9.24 12.54
C PHE A 50 9.27 8.83 13.97
N LEU A 51 9.05 7.53 14.21
CA LEU A 51 8.63 7.02 15.52
C LEU A 51 9.75 7.06 16.56
N THR A 52 11.01 6.91 16.14
CA THR A 52 12.19 7.00 17.02
C THR A 52 12.66 8.43 17.26
N GLY A 53 12.12 9.41 16.51
CA GLY A 53 12.51 10.82 16.60
C GLY A 53 13.80 11.16 15.85
N GLU A 54 14.27 10.27 14.99
CA GLU A 54 15.43 10.50 14.10
C GLU A 54 15.07 11.39 12.91
N SER A 55 13.79 11.41 12.52
CA SER A 55 13.24 12.31 11.50
C SER A 55 11.99 13.05 12.03
N PRO A 56 11.86 14.37 11.78
CA PRO A 56 10.63 15.10 12.10
C PRO A 56 9.52 14.90 11.05
N GLU A 57 9.82 14.24 9.92
CA GLU A 57 8.89 14.11 8.80
C GLU A 57 7.83 13.04 9.09
N ASN A 58 6.58 13.47 9.22
CA ASN A 58 5.47 12.55 9.47
C ASN A 58 4.97 11.89 8.16
N PRO A 59 5.15 10.57 7.98
CA PRO A 59 4.74 9.87 6.76
C PRO A 59 3.22 9.89 6.52
N ALA A 60 2.41 10.09 7.56
CA ALA A 60 0.94 10.17 7.43
C ALA A 60 0.48 11.31 6.51
N ILE A 61 1.25 12.41 6.45
CA ILE A 61 0.93 13.55 5.59
C ILE A 61 1.02 13.15 4.12
N ALA A 62 2.09 12.45 3.73
CA ALA A 62 2.24 11.96 2.36
C ALA A 62 1.17 10.94 2.01
N ILE A 63 0.89 9.98 2.91
CA ILE A 63 -0.16 8.96 2.74
C ILE A 63 -1.52 9.62 2.50
N SER A 64 -1.87 10.66 3.27
CA SER A 64 -3.16 11.36 3.14
C SER A 64 -3.36 12.09 1.81
N LYS A 65 -2.30 12.23 1.00
CA LYS A 65 -2.30 12.94 -0.28
C LYS A 65 -2.18 11.99 -1.49
N VAL A 66 -2.18 10.68 -1.26
CA VAL A 66 -2.07 9.68 -2.34
C VAL A 66 -3.36 9.61 -3.18
N ILE A 67 -4.50 10.02 -2.61
CA ILE A 67 -5.85 9.97 -3.17
C ILE A 67 -6.62 11.24 -2.86
#